data_AF-A0A2E8LGL0-F1
#
_entry.id   AF-A0A2E8LGL0-F1
#
_cell.length_a   1.000
_cell.length_b   1.000
_cell.length_c   1.000
_cell.angle_alpha   90.00
_cell.angle_beta   90.00
_cell.angle_gamma   90.00
#
_symmetry.space_group_name_H-M   'P 1'
#
loop_
_entity.id
_entity.type
_entity.pdbx_description
1 polymer ?
#
loop_
_entity_poly.entity_id
_entity_poly.type
_entity_poly.pdbx_seq_one_letter_code
_entity_poly.pdbx_strand_id
1 'polypeptide(L)'
;MTTWACDQECPTIHSLNPSEQTSYTMAMSVTPEQLRRILEEAVAPLSEEIGALRREITTLRNRLGEATLSQKEVCARYDVSPSTVLRRQQEGALTRLGTERRARYCARECERVFRPRKPYGP
;
A
#
# COMPACT_ATOMS: atom_id res chain seq x y z
N MET A 1 -46.12 -40.80 -2.35
CA MET A 1 -47.25 -39.91 -2.64
C MET A 1 -47.87 -39.52 -1.32
N THR A 2 -47.49 -38.38 -0.78
CA THR A 2 -47.95 -37.89 0.54
C THR A 2 -48.66 -36.57 0.32
N THR A 3 -49.98 -36.63 0.42
CA THR A 3 -50.90 -35.51 0.55
C THR A 3 -50.69 -34.83 1.90
N TRP A 4 -50.39 -33.54 1.90
CA TRP A 4 -50.51 -32.70 3.10
C TRP A 4 -51.82 -31.94 3.01
N ALA A 5 -52.76 -32.32 3.88
CA ALA A 5 -53.94 -31.55 4.21
C ALA A 5 -53.49 -30.31 5.01
N CYS A 6 -53.93 -29.13 4.58
CA CYS A 6 -53.73 -27.89 5.31
C CYS A 6 -55.06 -27.52 5.97
N ASP A 7 -55.32 -28.13 7.12
CA ASP A 7 -56.36 -27.70 8.07
C ASP A 7 -55.80 -26.54 8.88
N GLN A 8 -55.86 -25.32 8.37
CA GLN A 8 -55.91 -24.12 9.21
C GLN A 8 -56.87 -23.11 8.59
N GLU A 9 -57.90 -22.81 9.36
CA GLU A 9 -58.96 -21.85 9.14
C GLU A 9 -58.41 -20.51 8.64
N CYS A 10 -58.89 -20.04 7.48
CA CYS A 10 -58.64 -18.67 7.04
C CYS A 10 -59.33 -17.72 8.01
N PRO A 11 -58.62 -16.80 8.69
CA PRO A 11 -59.29 -15.79 9.48
C PRO A 11 -59.98 -14.84 8.50
N THR A 12 -61.31 -14.76 8.63
CA THR A 12 -62.16 -13.74 8.04
C THR A 12 -61.51 -12.37 8.22
N ILE A 13 -61.17 -11.71 7.11
CA ILE A 13 -60.66 -10.33 7.13
C ILE A 13 -61.81 -9.46 7.65
N HIS A 14 -61.81 -9.17 8.95
CA HIS A 14 -62.61 -8.08 9.48
C HIS A 14 -62.08 -6.79 8.86
N SER A 15 -62.95 -6.15 8.07
CA SER A 15 -62.77 -4.83 7.49
C SER A 15 -62.27 -3.86 8.56
N LEU A 16 -60.96 -3.59 8.54
CA LEU A 16 -60.34 -2.59 9.40
C LEU A 16 -60.86 -1.21 9.01
N ASN A 17 -61.27 -0.45 10.02
CA ASN A 17 -61.72 0.93 9.92
C ASN A 17 -60.64 1.79 9.23
N PRO A 18 -60.96 2.57 8.19
CA PRO A 18 -59.97 3.36 7.43
C PRO A 18 -59.36 4.54 8.23
N SER A 19 -59.80 4.77 9.47
CA SER A 19 -59.35 5.88 10.32
C SER A 19 -58.16 5.58 11.22
N GLU A 20 -57.64 4.34 11.25
CA GLU A 20 -56.50 3.95 12.10
C GLU A 20 -55.19 3.70 11.30
N GLN A 21 -55.19 3.94 9.98
CA GLN A 21 -53.99 3.85 9.13
C GLN A 21 -53.04 5.07 9.21
N THR A 22 -53.15 5.90 10.26
CA THR A 22 -52.28 7.06 10.48
C THR A 22 -51.20 6.85 11.54
N SER A 23 -50.84 5.62 11.86
CA SER A 23 -49.58 5.32 12.57
C SER A 23 -48.47 5.00 11.56
N TYR A 24 -48.13 6.03 10.79
CA TYR A 24 -46.83 6.29 10.16
C TYR A 24 -45.82 5.12 10.25
N THR A 25 -45.77 4.31 9.21
CA THR A 25 -44.54 3.63 8.82
C THR A 25 -43.53 4.70 8.40
N MET A 26 -42.81 5.27 9.36
CA MET A 26 -41.57 6.01 9.10
C MET A 26 -40.51 5.01 8.64
N ALA A 27 -40.69 4.43 7.45
CA ALA A 27 -39.58 3.82 6.74
C ALA A 27 -38.62 4.96 6.42
N MET A 28 -37.55 5.08 7.21
CA MET A 28 -36.46 6.01 6.95
C MET A 28 -35.88 5.68 5.58
N SER A 29 -36.41 6.32 4.56
CA SER A 29 -36.03 6.13 3.17
C SER A 29 -34.76 6.95 2.98
N VAL A 30 -33.61 6.29 3.06
CA VAL A 30 -32.34 6.94 2.75
C VAL A 30 -32.39 7.34 1.28
N THR A 31 -32.30 8.64 1.00
CA THR A 31 -32.32 9.11 -0.39
C THR A 31 -30.96 8.84 -1.06
N PRO A 32 -30.92 8.71 -2.40
CA PRO A 32 -29.65 8.57 -3.12
C PRO A 32 -28.63 9.68 -2.79
N GLU A 33 -29.08 10.89 -2.50
CA GLU A 33 -28.24 12.03 -2.11
C GLU A 33 -27.65 11.85 -0.70
N GLN A 34 -28.40 11.26 0.22
CA GLN A 34 -27.90 10.93 1.57
C GLN A 34 -26.86 9.82 1.50
N LEU A 35 -27.09 8.78 0.69
CA LEU A 35 -26.09 7.74 0.43
C LEU A 35 -24.82 8.33 -0.19
N ARG A 36 -24.97 9.25 -1.15
CA ARG A 36 -23.84 9.93 -1.78
C ARG A 36 -23.02 10.74 -0.77
N ARG A 37 -23.65 11.50 0.13
CA ARG A 37 -22.95 12.23 1.19
C ARG A 37 -22.20 11.31 2.14
N ILE A 38 -22.84 10.22 2.57
CA ILE A 38 -22.19 9.22 3.43
C ILE A 38 -20.97 8.60 2.74
N LEU A 39 -21.08 8.28 1.45
CA LEU A 39 -19.96 7.79 0.64
C LEU A 39 -18.86 8.84 0.49
N GLU A 40 -19.21 10.10 0.20
CA GLU A 40 -18.24 11.20 0.07
C GLU A 40 -17.49 11.44 1.39
N GLU A 41 -18.21 11.47 2.53
CA GLU A 41 -17.63 11.62 3.87
C GLU A 41 -16.73 10.44 4.26
N ALA A 42 -17.08 9.22 3.85
CA ALA A 42 -16.26 8.03 4.10
C ALA A 42 -15.02 7.95 3.18
N VAL A 43 -15.14 8.37 1.92
CA VAL A 43 -14.08 8.25 0.91
C VAL A 43 -13.06 9.40 0.99
N ALA A 44 -13.50 10.61 1.35
CA ALA A 44 -12.63 11.77 1.46
C ALA A 44 -11.38 11.52 2.35
N PRO A 45 -11.49 11.04 3.60
CA PRO A 45 -10.32 10.79 4.44
C PRO A 45 -9.40 9.69 3.88
N LEU A 46 -9.97 8.64 3.28
CA LEU A 46 -9.19 7.56 2.64
C LEU A 46 -8.38 8.08 1.45
N SER A 47 -8.97 8.99 0.65
CA SER A 47 -8.31 9.60 -0.49
C SER A 47 -7.11 10.44 -0.05
N GLU A 48 -7.26 11.21 1.03
CA GLU A 48 -6.17 11.99 1.62
C GLU A 48 -5.06 11.09 2.17
N GLU A 49 -5.41 10.02 2.88
CA GLU A 49 -4.46 9.06 3.42
C GLU A 49 -3.68 8.35 2.31
N ILE A 50 -4.35 7.90 1.26
CA ILE A 50 -3.70 7.33 0.06
C ILE A 50 -2.74 8.34 -0.56
N GLY A 51 -3.15 9.61 -0.64
CA GLY A 51 -2.31 10.71 -1.12
C GLY A 51 -1.07 10.94 -0.26
N ALA A 52 -1.19 10.83 1.06
CA ALA A 52 -0.06 10.92 2.00
C ALA A 52 0.89 9.73 1.83
N LEU A 53 0.37 8.50 1.83
CA LEU A 53 1.14 7.27 1.65
C LEU A 53 1.90 7.27 0.32
N ARG A 54 1.29 7.73 -0.78
CA ARG A 54 1.98 7.86 -2.08
C ARG A 54 3.18 8.81 -2.03
N ARG A 55 3.04 9.92 -1.32
CA ARG A 55 4.13 10.89 -1.11
C ARG A 55 5.25 10.31 -0.25
N GLU A 56 4.88 9.59 0.81
CA GLU A 56 5.84 8.90 1.67
C GLU A 56 6.61 7.82 0.91
N ILE A 57 5.92 6.97 0.14
CA ILE A 57 6.54 5.95 -0.72
C ILE A 57 7.52 6.60 -1.70
N THR A 58 7.14 7.71 -2.33
CA THR A 58 8.03 8.44 -3.24
C THR A 58 9.29 8.92 -2.51
N THR A 59 9.13 9.49 -1.32
CA THR A 59 10.23 9.96 -0.49
C THR A 59 11.16 8.81 -0.10
N LEU A 60 10.61 7.68 0.35
CA LEU A 60 11.40 6.50 0.71
C LEU A 60 12.13 5.91 -0.50
N ARG A 61 11.51 5.88 -1.68
CA ARG A 61 12.17 5.42 -2.92
C ARG A 61 13.32 6.33 -3.31
N ASN A 62 13.17 7.65 -3.17
CA ASN A 62 14.25 8.59 -3.45
C ASN A 62 15.41 8.41 -2.45
N ARG A 63 15.11 8.34 -1.16
CA ARG A 63 16.12 8.09 -0.11
C ARG A 63 16.84 6.76 -0.30
N LEU A 64 16.12 5.71 -0.70
CA LEU A 64 16.74 4.41 -1.03
C LEU A 64 17.61 4.50 -2.29
N GLY A 65 17.19 5.27 -3.28
CA GLY A 65 17.97 5.58 -4.47
C GLY A 65 19.29 6.27 -4.12
N GLU A 66 19.28 7.24 -3.21
CA GLU A 66 20.50 7.94 -2.74
C GLU A 66 21.39 7.04 -1.88
N ALA A 67 20.80 6.14 -1.09
CA ALA A 67 21.52 5.23 -0.21
C ALA A 67 22.13 4.02 -0.93
N THR A 68 21.73 3.77 -2.18
CA THR A 68 22.18 2.61 -2.97
C THR A 68 22.84 3.04 -4.26
N LEU A 69 23.96 2.41 -4.59
CA LEU A 69 24.69 2.65 -5.83
C LEU A 69 24.60 1.44 -6.73
N SER A 70 24.37 1.67 -8.02
CA SER A 70 24.60 0.66 -9.06
C SER A 70 26.10 0.40 -9.22
N GLN A 71 26.46 -0.75 -9.79
CA GLN A 71 27.87 -1.06 -10.09
C GLN A 71 28.55 0.05 -10.92
N LYS A 72 27.82 0.63 -11.88
CA LYS A 72 28.33 1.74 -12.71
C LYS A 72 28.68 2.97 -11.88
N GLU A 73 27.81 3.35 -10.94
CA GLU A 73 28.04 4.49 -10.04
C GLU A 73 29.19 4.23 -9.07
N VAL A 74 29.33 2.99 -8.57
CA VAL A 74 30.48 2.61 -7.74
C VAL A 74 31.79 2.76 -8.54
N CYS A 75 31.83 2.23 -9.77
CA CYS A 75 33.02 2.33 -10.61
C CYS A 75 33.40 3.79 -10.89
N ALA A 76 32.42 4.62 -11.26
CA ALA A 76 32.64 6.03 -11.56
C ALA A 76 33.05 6.85 -10.33
N ARG A 77 32.46 6.58 -9.16
CA ARG A 77 32.68 7.37 -7.94
C ARG A 77 34.02 7.06 -7.25
N TYR A 78 34.49 5.82 -7.34
CA TYR A 78 35.69 5.37 -6.65
C TYR A 78 36.86 5.05 -7.59
N ASP A 79 36.69 5.30 -8.89
CA ASP A 79 37.67 4.99 -9.94
C ASP A 79 38.18 3.52 -9.87
N VAL A 80 37.23 2.60 -9.75
CA VAL A 80 37.50 1.16 -9.66
C VAL A 80 36.91 0.41 -10.85
N SER A 81 37.59 -0.64 -11.28
CA SER A 81 37.08 -1.51 -12.34
C SER A 81 35.90 -2.37 -11.87
N PRO A 82 34.97 -2.76 -12.77
CA PRO A 82 33.87 -3.66 -12.44
C PRO A 82 34.33 -4.98 -11.80
N SER A 83 35.45 -5.53 -12.26
CA SER A 83 36.05 -6.75 -11.72
C SER A 83 36.49 -6.58 -10.26
N THR A 84 36.96 -5.40 -9.88
CA THR A 84 37.32 -5.09 -8.49
C THR A 84 36.09 -5.11 -7.60
N VAL A 85 34.97 -4.54 -8.07
CA VAL A 85 33.69 -4.56 -7.34
C VAL A 85 33.18 -6.00 -7.17
N LEU A 86 33.21 -6.81 -8.22
CA LEU A 86 32.80 -8.22 -8.16
C LEU A 86 33.68 -9.04 -7.21
N ARG A 87 35.00 -8.83 -7.25
CA ARG A 87 35.93 -9.48 -6.32
C ARG A 87 35.60 -9.12 -4.87
N ARG A 88 35.39 -7.83 -4.55
CA ARG A 88 34.99 -7.40 -3.20
C ARG A 88 33.65 -7.99 -2.76
N GLN A 89 32.73 -8.20 -3.69
CA GLN A 89 31.47 -8.90 -3.41
C GLN A 89 31.71 -10.39 -3.07
N GLN A 90 32.55 -11.08 -3.84
CA GLN A 90 32.90 -12.50 -3.60
C GLN A 90 33.67 -12.69 -2.30
N GLU A 91 34.51 -11.73 -1.93
CA GLU A 91 35.23 -11.67 -0.65
C GLU A 91 34.31 -11.33 0.54
N GLY A 92 33.02 -11.03 0.31
CA GLY A 92 32.07 -10.64 1.35
C GLY A 92 32.27 -9.22 1.91
N ALA A 93 33.14 -8.41 1.30
CA ALA A 93 33.38 -7.02 1.71
C ALA A 93 32.26 -6.07 1.25
N LEU A 94 31.52 -6.45 0.20
CA LEU A 94 30.35 -5.75 -0.31
C LEU A 94 29.14 -6.66 -0.34
N THR A 95 28.02 -6.18 0.18
CA THR A 95 26.75 -6.87 0.09
C THR A 95 25.98 -6.39 -1.11
N ARG A 96 25.62 -7.32 -2.01
CA ARG A 96 24.67 -7.02 -3.09
C ARG A 96 23.26 -6.94 -2.49
N LEU A 97 22.60 -5.81 -2.74
CA LEU A 97 21.23 -5.56 -2.33
C LEU A 97 20.28 -6.05 -3.44
N GLY A 98 19.38 -6.95 -3.07
CA GLY A 98 18.31 -7.45 -3.92
C GLY A 98 18.70 -8.56 -4.89
N THR A 99 17.68 -9.25 -5.39
CA THR A 99 17.77 -10.32 -6.40
C THR A 99 17.64 -9.79 -7.83
N GLU A 100 17.43 -8.48 -7.99
CA GLU A 100 17.21 -7.83 -9.29
C GLU A 100 18.37 -8.04 -10.25
N ARG A 101 18.08 -8.04 -11.56
CA ARG A 101 19.08 -8.16 -12.63
C ARG A 101 20.20 -7.11 -12.56
N ARG A 102 19.97 -5.98 -11.88
CA ARG A 102 20.97 -4.92 -11.68
C ARG A 102 21.46 -4.97 -10.23
N ALA A 103 22.73 -5.30 -10.04
CA ALA A 103 23.33 -5.28 -8.71
C ALA A 103 23.34 -3.86 -8.14
N ARG A 104 22.79 -3.72 -6.94
CA ARG A 104 22.87 -2.52 -6.13
C ARG A 104 23.72 -2.78 -4.90
N TYR A 105 24.41 -1.75 -4.42
CA TYR A 105 25.31 -1.81 -3.28
C TYR A 105 25.00 -0.67 -2.32
N CYS A 106 25.19 -0.89 -1.03
CA CYS A 106 25.04 0.18 -0.04
C CYS A 106 26.13 1.23 -0.24
N ALA A 107 25.75 2.51 -0.37
CA ALA A 107 26.70 3.61 -0.59
C ALA A 107 27.74 3.71 0.53
N ARG A 108 27.30 3.55 1.79
CA ARG A 108 28.16 3.59 2.98
C ARG A 108 29.15 2.42 3.04
N GLU A 109 28.73 1.25 2.61
CA GLU A 109 29.60 0.08 2.54
C GLU A 109 30.65 0.25 1.46
N CYS A 110 30.25 0.74 0.27
CA CYS A 110 31.18 1.10 -0.80
C CYS A 110 32.21 2.14 -0.33
N GLU A 111 31.77 3.15 0.41
CA GLU A 111 32.67 4.16 0.97
C GLU A 111 33.70 3.55 1.92
N ARG A 112 33.28 2.62 2.79
CA ARG A 112 34.18 1.90 3.71
C ARG A 112 35.20 1.04 2.97
N VAL A 113 34.78 0.37 1.90
CA VAL A 113 35.61 -0.60 1.16
C VAL A 113 36.58 0.08 0.19
N PHE A 114 36.14 1.16 -0.46
CA PHE A 114 36.88 1.80 -1.55
C PHE A 114 37.47 3.16 -1.20
N ARG A 115 37.20 3.74 -0.02
CA ARG A 115 37.89 4.98 0.37
C ARG A 115 39.41 4.76 0.30
N PRO A 116 40.14 5.69 -0.32
CA PRO A 116 41.59 5.70 -0.17
C PRO A 116 41.92 5.85 1.32
N ARG A 117 42.79 4.99 1.84
CA ARG A 117 43.48 5.30 3.09
C ARG A 117 44.11 6.68 2.88
N LYS A 118 43.76 7.66 3.72
CA LYS A 118 44.46 8.95 3.71
C LYS A 118 45.96 8.65 3.67
N PRO A 119 46.76 9.25 2.78
CA PRO A 119 48.20 9.19 2.95
C PRO A 119 48.46 9.71 4.37
N TYR A 120 49.22 8.95 5.16
CA TYR A 120 49.80 9.49 6.37
C TYR A 120 50.54 10.76 5.94
N GLY A 121 50.03 11.91 6.37
CA GLY A 121 50.71 13.20 6.17
C GLY A 121 52.05 13.19 6.91
N PRO A 122 53.00 14.02 6.47
CA PRO A 122 54.44 13.91 6.75
C PRO A 122 54.79 13.83 8.23
#